data_AF-A0A951CJ48-F1
#
_entry.id   AF-A0A951CJ48-F1
#
_cell.length_a   1.000
_cell.length_b   1.000
_cell.length_c   1.000
_cell.angle_alpha   90.00
_cell.angle_beta   90.00
_cell.angle_gamma   90.00
#
_symmetry.space_group_name_H-M   'P 1'
#
loop_
_entity.id
_entity.type
_entity.pdbx_description
1 polymer ?
#
loop_
_entity_poly.entity_id
_entity_poly.type
_entity_poly.pdbx_seq_one_letter_code
_entity_poly.pdbx_strand_id
1 'polypeptide(L)'
;MERFAATAQRIAARPAKLEKIALLAEYFRALDDADLVAAARFFSGTPFAARDRRALSIGGRTIVAVARRIWAFDDAALARGYRDTGDLGDALGALVAPPRDTMLFRDRLTPARLDALFGDIAAAAGKRSSRRREVVLEQILRACNDPLTATYVVKIITGDLRVGLREGLVLDAIAHAFDVEAAAVRRGAMTSGDVGAVALAAKHGA
;
A
#
# COMPACT_ATOMS: atom_id res chain seq x y z
N MET A 1 0.95 -8.78 -1.37
CA MET A 1 0.97 -7.82 -0.26
C MET A 1 1.80 -8.33 0.91
N GLU A 2 1.81 -9.61 1.24
CA GLU A 2 2.70 -10.18 2.27
C GLU A 2 4.18 -9.74 2.10
N ARG A 3 4.75 -9.94 0.90
CA ARG A 3 6.13 -9.52 0.60
C ARG A 3 6.30 -8.00 0.66
N PHE A 4 5.31 -7.23 0.20
CA PHE A 4 5.32 -5.76 0.31
C PHE A 4 5.40 -5.32 1.78
N ALA A 5 4.52 -5.89 2.62
CA ALA A 5 4.40 -5.59 4.03
C ALA A 5 5.67 -5.95 4.80
N ALA A 6 6.25 -7.12 4.52
CA ALA A 6 7.54 -7.54 5.08
C ALA A 6 8.68 -6.59 4.67
N THR A 7 8.75 -6.17 3.40
CA THR A 7 9.74 -5.19 2.93
C THR A 7 9.54 -3.84 3.62
N ALA A 8 8.31 -3.35 3.71
CA ALA A 8 7.97 -2.10 4.38
C ALA A 8 8.38 -2.11 5.86
N GLN A 9 8.13 -3.23 6.57
CA GLN A 9 8.54 -3.41 7.96
C GLN A 9 10.07 -3.42 8.11
N ARG A 10 10.78 -4.14 7.22
CA ARG A 10 12.25 -4.15 7.21
C ARG A 10 12.80 -2.74 6.98
N ILE A 11 12.24 -1.98 6.05
CA ILE A 11 12.65 -0.60 5.74
C ILE A 11 12.39 0.34 6.92
N ALA A 12 11.22 0.24 7.56
CA ALA A 12 10.86 1.06 8.72
C ALA A 12 11.86 0.88 9.88
N ALA A 13 12.38 -0.34 10.06
CA ALA A 13 13.35 -0.67 11.10
C ALA A 13 14.79 -0.19 10.83
N ARG A 14 15.08 0.44 9.68
CA ARG A 14 16.43 0.89 9.31
C ARG A 14 16.59 2.39 9.47
N PRO A 15 17.66 2.90 10.11
CA PRO A 15 17.91 4.33 10.21
C PRO A 15 18.59 4.89 8.95
N ALA A 16 19.44 4.10 8.28
CA ALA A 16 20.27 4.57 7.17
C ALA A 16 19.51 4.63 5.84
N LYS A 17 19.58 5.77 5.16
CA LYS A 17 18.94 5.99 3.84
C LYS A 17 19.39 4.96 2.81
N LEU A 18 20.69 4.64 2.76
CA LEU A 18 21.25 3.70 1.79
C LEU A 18 20.74 2.26 2.01
N GLU A 19 20.59 1.83 3.26
CA GLU A 19 19.99 0.52 3.57
C GLU A 19 18.54 0.44 3.11
N LYS A 20 17.76 1.51 3.30
CA LYS A 20 16.37 1.57 2.80
C LYS A 20 16.30 1.48 1.29
N ILE A 21 17.17 2.20 0.58
CA ILE A 21 17.27 2.18 -0.89
C ILE A 21 17.60 0.77 -1.37
N ALA A 22 18.60 0.12 -0.77
CA ALA A 22 19.00 -1.24 -1.13
C ALA A 22 17.88 -2.27 -0.93
N LEU A 23 17.19 -2.23 0.21
CA LEU A 23 16.06 -3.12 0.51
C LEU A 23 14.90 -2.93 -0.48
N LEU A 24 14.58 -1.68 -0.82
CA LEU A 24 13.50 -1.38 -1.76
C LEU A 24 13.88 -1.79 -3.19
N ALA A 25 15.12 -1.56 -3.59
CA ALA A 25 15.61 -1.96 -4.90
C ALA A 25 15.63 -3.49 -5.08
N GLU A 26 16.07 -4.23 -4.06
CA GLU A 26 16.01 -5.69 -4.04
C GLU A 26 14.57 -6.19 -4.25
N TYR A 27 13.61 -5.55 -3.57
CA TYR A 27 12.20 -5.86 -3.74
C TYR A 27 11.71 -5.55 -5.16
N PHE A 28 12.03 -4.37 -5.73
CA PHE A 28 11.61 -3.98 -7.07
C PHE A 28 12.13 -4.88 -8.20
N ARG A 29 13.39 -5.33 -8.13
CA ARG A 29 13.97 -6.23 -9.15
C ARG A 29 13.19 -7.53 -9.33
N ALA A 30 12.49 -7.96 -8.29
CA ALA A 30 11.81 -9.25 -8.24
C ALA A 30 10.30 -9.16 -8.45
N LEU A 31 9.79 -8.01 -8.91
CA LEU A 31 8.37 -7.83 -9.25
C LEU A 31 8.14 -7.94 -10.76
N ASP A 32 6.97 -8.47 -11.12
CA ASP A 32 6.43 -8.26 -12.46
C ASP A 32 6.05 -6.79 -12.68
N ASP A 33 5.69 -6.45 -13.91
CA ASP A 33 5.47 -5.07 -14.32
C ASP A 33 4.27 -4.43 -13.62
N ALA A 34 3.18 -5.16 -13.46
CA ALA A 34 1.96 -4.65 -12.85
C ALA A 34 2.19 -4.41 -11.35
N ASP A 35 2.81 -5.36 -10.66
CA ASP A 35 3.12 -5.24 -9.24
C ASP A 35 4.20 -4.17 -8.99
N LEU A 36 5.18 -3.99 -9.89
CA LEU A 36 6.18 -2.94 -9.79
C LEU A 36 5.55 -1.55 -9.83
N VAL A 37 4.68 -1.30 -10.81
CA VAL A 37 3.99 -0.01 -10.98
C VAL A 37 3.20 0.33 -9.72
N ALA A 38 2.40 -0.61 -9.22
CA ALA A 38 1.57 -0.41 -8.03
C ALA A 38 2.42 -0.22 -6.77
N ALA A 39 3.42 -1.09 -6.55
CA ALA A 39 4.25 -1.02 -5.36
C ALA A 39 5.08 0.26 -5.28
N ALA A 40 5.60 0.75 -6.42
CA ALA A 40 6.34 2.00 -6.46
C ALA A 40 5.49 3.20 -6.02
N ARG A 41 4.21 3.26 -6.43
CA ARG A 41 3.25 4.27 -5.96
C ARG A 41 2.95 4.12 -4.47
N PHE A 42 2.72 2.91 -3.98
CA PHE A 42 2.44 2.70 -2.57
C PHE A 42 3.62 3.09 -1.67
N PHE A 43 4.86 2.77 -2.08
CA PHE A 43 6.06 3.19 -1.35
C PHE A 43 6.34 4.69 -1.42
N SER A 44 5.81 5.43 -2.40
CA SER A 44 5.83 6.90 -2.39
C SER A 44 4.82 7.50 -1.40
N GLY A 45 4.00 6.67 -0.74
CA GLY A 45 3.09 7.08 0.33
C GLY A 45 1.67 7.40 -0.14
N THR A 46 1.34 7.13 -1.40
CA THR A 46 0.03 7.44 -1.99
C THR A 46 -0.59 6.21 -2.65
N PRO A 47 -1.92 6.05 -2.62
CA PRO A 47 -2.60 4.95 -3.32
C PRO A 47 -2.61 5.14 -4.84
N PHE A 48 -2.41 6.37 -5.34
CA PHE A 48 -2.41 6.70 -6.76
C PHE A 48 -1.15 7.49 -7.14
N ALA A 49 -0.89 7.59 -8.45
CA ALA A 49 0.17 8.44 -9.00
C ALA A 49 -0.08 9.93 -8.69
N ALA A 50 0.98 10.74 -8.62
CA ALA A 50 0.85 12.17 -8.30
C ALA A 50 0.00 12.96 -9.32
N ARG A 51 0.02 12.57 -10.59
CA ARG A 51 -0.86 13.14 -11.62
C ARG A 51 -2.34 12.77 -11.48
N ASP A 52 -2.62 11.69 -10.74
CA ASP A 52 -3.97 11.17 -10.56
C ASP A 52 -4.64 11.88 -9.39
N ARG A 53 -5.68 12.66 -9.69
CA ARG A 53 -6.41 13.47 -8.71
C ARG A 53 -7.51 12.70 -7.98
N ARG A 54 -7.68 11.41 -8.26
CA ARG A 54 -8.67 10.59 -7.57
C ARG A 54 -8.28 10.39 -6.11
N ALA A 55 -9.29 10.22 -5.26
CA ALA A 55 -9.11 9.90 -3.85
C ALA A 55 -10.02 8.74 -3.46
N LEU A 56 -9.55 7.87 -2.57
CA LEU A 56 -10.34 6.75 -2.08
C LEU A 56 -11.63 7.23 -1.40
N SER A 57 -11.64 8.44 -0.82
CA SER A 57 -12.80 9.01 -0.14
C SER A 57 -13.35 8.10 0.97
N ILE A 58 -12.44 7.39 1.65
CA ILE A 58 -12.73 6.49 2.78
C ILE A 58 -12.11 7.12 4.03
N GLY A 59 -12.94 7.48 5.01
CA GLY A 59 -12.48 7.99 6.30
C GLY A 59 -12.21 6.87 7.30
N GLY A 60 -11.40 7.14 8.33
CA GLY A 60 -11.05 6.16 9.37
C GLY A 60 -12.25 5.47 10.03
N ARG A 61 -13.36 6.18 10.24
CA ARG A 61 -14.62 5.59 10.76
C ARG A 61 -15.15 4.46 9.87
N THR A 62 -15.11 4.63 8.55
CA THR A 62 -15.53 3.60 7.59
C THR A 62 -14.58 2.41 7.62
N ILE A 63 -13.26 2.65 7.69
CA ILE A 63 -12.25 1.60 7.83
C ILE A 63 -12.53 0.74 9.06
N VAL A 64 -12.69 1.39 10.23
CA VAL A 64 -12.96 0.71 11.50
C VAL A 64 -14.27 -0.06 11.45
N ALA A 65 -15.34 0.53 10.91
CA ALA A 65 -16.65 -0.12 10.81
C ALA A 65 -16.59 -1.39 9.96
N VAL A 66 -15.94 -1.33 8.79
CA VAL A 66 -15.80 -2.50 7.90
C VAL A 66 -14.88 -3.55 8.52
N ALA A 67 -13.72 -3.14 9.07
CA ALA A 67 -12.79 -4.04 9.75
C ALA A 67 -13.45 -4.78 10.91
N ARG A 68 -14.26 -4.10 11.73
CA ARG A 68 -14.99 -4.71 12.85
C ARG A 68 -15.94 -5.81 12.39
N ARG A 69 -16.66 -5.63 11.28
CA ARG A 69 -17.56 -6.67 10.73
C ARG A 69 -16.81 -7.93 10.31
N ILE A 70 -15.55 -7.80 9.90
CA ILE A 70 -14.74 -8.90 9.34
C ILE A 70 -13.95 -9.61 10.44
N TRP A 71 -13.30 -8.85 11.32
CA TRP A 71 -12.35 -9.37 12.32
C TRP A 71 -12.94 -9.43 13.75
N ALA A 72 -14.18 -8.97 13.94
CA ALA A 72 -14.96 -9.15 15.17
C ALA A 72 -14.27 -8.68 16.48
N PHE A 73 -13.60 -7.53 16.45
CA PHE A 73 -12.98 -6.91 17.63
C PHE A 73 -13.89 -5.88 18.33
N ASP A 74 -13.65 -5.63 19.63
CA ASP A 74 -14.35 -4.61 20.42
C ASP A 74 -13.68 -3.22 20.36
N ASP A 75 -14.44 -2.18 20.73
CA ASP A 75 -13.95 -0.78 20.78
C ASP A 75 -12.76 -0.59 21.73
N ALA A 76 -12.73 -1.32 22.84
CA ALA A 76 -11.71 -1.16 23.86
C ALA A 76 -10.34 -1.69 23.38
N ALA A 77 -10.34 -2.78 22.61
CA ALA A 77 -9.16 -3.37 21.99
C ALA A 77 -8.56 -2.43 20.95
N LEU A 78 -9.38 -1.87 20.06
CA LEU A 78 -8.93 -0.87 19.11
C LEU A 78 -8.39 0.38 19.80
N ALA A 79 -9.11 0.89 20.80
CA ALA A 79 -8.71 2.09 21.52
C ALA A 79 -7.38 1.89 22.28
N ARG A 80 -7.13 0.70 22.84
CA ARG A 80 -5.82 0.35 23.42
C ARG A 80 -4.74 0.36 22.36
N GLY A 81 -4.91 -0.42 21.29
CA GLY A 81 -3.93 -0.49 20.20
C GLY A 81 -3.59 0.89 19.63
N TYR A 82 -4.59 1.73 19.38
CA TYR A 82 -4.36 3.08 18.85
C TYR A 82 -3.68 4.02 19.85
N ARG A 83 -3.95 3.90 21.16
CA ARG A 83 -3.23 4.68 22.17
C ARG A 83 -1.76 4.28 22.26
N ASP A 84 -1.47 3.00 22.11
CA ASP A 84 -0.11 2.47 22.24
C ASP A 84 0.75 2.81 21.00
N THR A 85 0.14 2.84 19.81
CA THR A 85 0.86 3.01 18.53
C THR A 85 0.71 4.40 17.91
N GLY A 86 -0.37 5.12 18.20
CA GLY A 86 -0.73 6.36 17.49
C GLY A 86 -1.00 6.15 15.99
N ASP A 87 -1.29 4.91 15.58
CA ASP A 87 -1.38 4.49 14.18
C ASP A 87 -2.53 3.49 13.99
N LEU A 88 -3.46 3.82 13.08
CA LEU A 88 -4.66 3.01 12.84
C LEU A 88 -4.32 1.67 12.18
N GLY A 89 -3.33 1.64 11.30
CA GLY A 89 -2.89 0.41 10.64
C GLY A 89 -2.29 -0.55 11.65
N ASP A 90 -1.39 -0.08 12.52
CA ASP A 90 -0.79 -0.92 13.56
C ASP A 90 -1.85 -1.42 14.56
N ALA A 91 -2.78 -0.54 14.97
CA ALA A 91 -3.86 -0.90 15.87
C ALA A 91 -4.82 -1.95 15.28
N LEU A 92 -5.18 -1.82 14.00
CA LEU A 92 -6.06 -2.75 13.31
C LEU A 92 -5.35 -4.06 12.95
N GLY A 93 -4.07 -4.02 12.56
CA GLY A 93 -3.29 -5.21 12.24
C GLY A 93 -3.22 -6.20 13.40
N ALA A 94 -3.06 -5.70 14.63
CA ALA A 94 -3.07 -6.53 15.84
C ALA A 94 -4.42 -7.21 16.12
N LEU A 95 -5.50 -6.77 15.47
CA LEU A 95 -6.87 -7.27 15.67
C LEU A 95 -7.35 -8.14 14.50
N VAL A 96 -6.47 -8.46 13.54
CA VAL A 96 -6.80 -9.30 12.39
C VAL A 96 -7.19 -10.70 12.84
N ALA A 97 -8.42 -11.09 12.50
CA ALA A 97 -8.95 -12.43 12.67
C ALA A 97 -9.63 -12.86 11.35
N PRO A 98 -8.89 -13.45 10.40
CA PRO A 98 -9.44 -13.78 9.09
C PRO A 98 -10.51 -14.88 9.22
N PRO A 99 -11.65 -14.79 8.50
CA PRO A 99 -12.68 -15.82 8.52
C PRO A 99 -12.13 -17.20 8.11
N ARG A 100 -12.53 -18.27 8.78
CA ARG A 100 -12.01 -19.63 8.49
C ARG A 100 -12.35 -20.12 7.07
N ASP A 101 -13.47 -19.68 6.52
CA ASP A 101 -13.96 -20.12 5.21
C ASP A 101 -13.18 -19.54 4.02
N THR A 102 -12.39 -18.48 4.22
CA THR A 102 -11.51 -17.91 3.17
C THR A 102 -10.22 -18.70 2.98
N MET A 103 -9.97 -19.74 3.78
CA MET A 103 -8.76 -20.56 3.66
C MET A 103 -8.75 -21.47 2.43
N LEU A 104 -9.90 -21.86 1.88
CA LEU A 104 -9.98 -22.82 0.76
C LEU A 104 -9.70 -22.20 -0.62
N PHE A 105 -9.93 -20.90 -0.80
CA PHE A 105 -9.64 -20.17 -2.06
C PHE A 105 -9.05 -18.80 -1.72
N ARG A 106 -7.75 -18.77 -1.40
CA ARG A 106 -7.05 -17.51 -1.15
C ARG A 106 -6.60 -16.90 -2.48
N ASP A 107 -7.41 -16.02 -3.05
CA ASP A 107 -6.90 -15.03 -3.99
C ASP A 107 -5.87 -14.16 -3.25
N ARG A 108 -4.59 -14.32 -3.62
CA ARG A 108 -3.52 -13.53 -2.99
C ARG A 108 -3.68 -12.07 -3.39
N LEU A 109 -3.81 -11.20 -2.41
CA LEU A 109 -3.78 -9.76 -2.65
C LEU A 109 -2.36 -9.36 -3.07
N THR A 110 -2.14 -9.05 -4.34
CA THR A 110 -0.88 -8.47 -4.86
C THR A 110 -0.95 -6.93 -4.87
N PRO A 111 0.18 -6.21 -4.98
CA PRO A 111 0.16 -4.76 -5.22
C PRO A 111 -0.75 -4.36 -6.40
N ALA A 112 -0.64 -5.02 -7.55
CA ALA A 112 -1.46 -4.72 -8.72
C ALA A 112 -2.96 -4.97 -8.46
N ARG A 113 -3.29 -6.05 -7.77
CA ARG A 113 -4.68 -6.34 -7.41
C ARG A 113 -5.25 -5.29 -6.44
N LEU A 114 -4.45 -4.81 -5.49
CA LEU A 114 -4.84 -3.74 -4.59
C LEU A 114 -5.04 -2.41 -5.34
N ASP A 115 -4.15 -2.07 -6.28
CA ASP A 115 -4.26 -0.87 -7.13
C ASP A 115 -5.56 -0.89 -7.96
N ALA A 116 -5.91 -2.05 -8.53
CA ALA A 116 -7.18 -2.23 -9.25
C ALA A 116 -8.40 -1.98 -8.33
N LEU A 117 -8.40 -2.55 -7.12
CA LEU A 117 -9.48 -2.36 -6.14
C LEU A 117 -9.57 -0.90 -5.66
N PHE A 118 -8.45 -0.20 -5.53
CA PHE A 118 -8.43 1.25 -5.29
C PHE A 118 -9.04 2.03 -6.45
N GLY A 119 -8.77 1.61 -7.69
CA GLY A 119 -9.45 2.12 -8.88
C GLY A 119 -10.97 1.99 -8.79
N ASP A 120 -11.49 0.83 -8.36
CA ASP A 120 -12.92 0.58 -8.19
C ASP A 120 -13.53 1.47 -7.08
N ILE A 121 -12.83 1.65 -5.97
CA ILE A 121 -13.24 2.57 -4.88
C ILE A 121 -13.32 4.01 -5.40
N ALA A 122 -12.30 4.45 -6.13
CA ALA A 122 -12.24 5.81 -6.66
C ALA A 122 -13.30 6.06 -7.75
N ALA A 123 -13.61 5.06 -8.57
CA ALA A 123 -14.63 5.14 -9.62
C ALA A 123 -16.08 5.15 -9.06
N ALA A 124 -16.29 4.77 -7.80
CA ALA A 124 -17.61 4.76 -7.20
C ALA A 124 -18.20 6.19 -7.09
N ALA A 125 -19.24 6.48 -7.87
CA ALA A 125 -19.92 7.78 -7.89
C ALA A 125 -21.44 7.68 -7.67
N GLY A 126 -22.07 8.81 -7.34
CA GLY A 126 -23.52 8.96 -7.17
C GLY A 126 -24.07 8.51 -5.81
N LYS A 127 -25.42 8.41 -5.74
CA LYS A 127 -26.21 8.21 -4.49
C LYS A 127 -25.86 6.96 -3.68
N ARG A 128 -25.20 5.96 -4.28
CA ARG A 128 -24.78 4.70 -3.62
C ARG A 128 -23.26 4.54 -3.53
N SER A 129 -22.49 5.60 -3.82
CA SER A 129 -21.03 5.55 -3.85
C SER A 129 -20.43 5.04 -2.53
N SER A 130 -20.86 5.56 -1.38
CA SER A 130 -20.37 5.12 -0.07
C SER A 130 -20.53 3.62 0.14
N ARG A 131 -21.71 3.06 -0.15
CA ARG A 131 -21.96 1.60 -0.03
C ARG A 131 -21.08 0.79 -0.98
N ARG A 132 -20.86 1.27 -2.22
CA ARG A 132 -19.96 0.57 -3.17
C ARG A 132 -18.51 0.58 -2.68
N ARG A 133 -18.03 1.72 -2.16
CA ARG A 133 -16.69 1.82 -1.56
C ARG A 133 -16.52 0.88 -0.37
N GLU A 134 -17.53 0.78 0.49
CA GLU A 134 -17.52 -0.17 1.62
C GLU A 134 -17.46 -1.62 1.15
N VAL A 135 -18.17 -1.99 0.08
CA VAL A 135 -18.12 -3.35 -0.48
C VAL A 135 -16.72 -3.70 -0.99
N VAL A 136 -16.07 -2.79 -1.72
CA VAL A 136 -14.71 -3.02 -2.22
C VAL A 136 -13.69 -3.00 -1.07
N LEU A 137 -13.86 -2.11 -0.09
CA LEU A 137 -13.04 -2.11 1.13
C LEU A 137 -13.17 -3.42 1.90
N GLU A 138 -14.38 -3.97 1.99
CA GLU A 138 -14.61 -5.27 2.62
C GLU A 138 -13.89 -6.40 1.87
N GLN A 139 -13.89 -6.37 0.54
CA GLN A 139 -13.11 -7.33 -0.27
C GLN A 139 -11.61 -7.21 0.04
N ILE A 140 -11.07 -5.99 0.10
CA ILE A 140 -9.65 -5.74 0.43
C ILE A 140 -9.31 -6.29 1.82
N LEU A 141 -10.10 -5.96 2.85
CA LEU A 141 -9.82 -6.35 4.23
C LEU A 141 -10.02 -7.85 4.47
N ARG A 142 -10.96 -8.49 3.76
CA ARG A 142 -11.11 -9.96 3.78
C ARG A 142 -9.92 -10.68 3.16
N ALA A 143 -9.23 -10.06 2.21
CA ALA A 143 -8.02 -10.61 1.59
C ALA A 143 -6.76 -10.42 2.46
N CYS A 144 -6.83 -9.65 3.55
CA CYS A 144 -5.74 -9.49 4.51
C CYS A 144 -5.75 -10.65 5.51
N ASN A 145 -4.84 -11.61 5.30
CA ASN A 145 -4.81 -12.87 6.06
C ASN A 145 -3.84 -12.87 7.24
N ASP A 146 -2.98 -11.86 7.34
CA ASP A 146 -2.00 -11.71 8.41
C ASP A 146 -1.97 -10.28 8.95
N PRO A 147 -1.57 -10.09 10.22
CA PRO A 147 -1.49 -8.78 10.86
C PRO A 147 -0.71 -7.75 10.05
N LEU A 148 0.45 -8.12 9.50
CA LEU A 148 1.37 -7.19 8.85
C LEU A 148 0.82 -6.69 7.52
N THR A 149 0.24 -7.57 6.72
CA THR A 149 -0.46 -7.18 5.48
C THR A 149 -1.58 -6.19 5.78
N ALA A 150 -2.44 -6.48 6.76
CA ALA A 150 -3.54 -5.58 7.12
C ALA A 150 -3.02 -4.20 7.57
N THR A 151 -1.98 -4.18 8.41
CA THR A 151 -1.30 -2.95 8.84
C THR A 151 -0.93 -2.08 7.63
N TYR A 152 -0.17 -2.63 6.69
CA TYR A 152 0.33 -1.84 5.57
C TYR A 152 -0.75 -1.50 4.54
N VAL A 153 -1.75 -2.36 4.35
CA VAL A 153 -2.92 -2.04 3.51
C VAL A 153 -3.68 -0.85 4.08
N VAL A 154 -3.96 -0.82 5.39
CA VAL A 154 -4.62 0.31 6.03
C VAL A 154 -3.77 1.56 5.93
N LYS A 155 -2.45 1.47 6.16
CA LYS A 155 -1.54 2.61 6.03
C LYS A 155 -1.50 3.19 4.61
N ILE A 156 -1.59 2.36 3.57
CA ILE A 156 -1.72 2.84 2.18
C ILE A 156 -3.06 3.55 1.98
N ILE A 157 -4.17 2.97 2.47
CA ILE A 157 -5.51 3.57 2.36
C ILE A 157 -5.55 4.96 3.02
N THR A 158 -4.89 5.12 4.17
CA THR A 158 -4.83 6.39 4.90
C THR A 158 -3.76 7.34 4.39
N GLY A 159 -2.89 6.91 3.46
CA GLY A 159 -1.78 7.72 2.95
C GLY A 159 -0.68 7.99 3.98
N ASP A 160 -0.52 7.12 4.97
CA ASP A 160 0.41 7.31 6.09
C ASP A 160 1.25 6.04 6.32
N LEU A 161 2.15 5.72 5.37
CA LEU A 161 2.94 4.49 5.40
C LEU A 161 3.96 4.45 6.56
N ARG A 162 4.44 5.61 7.03
CA ARG A 162 5.41 5.79 8.13
C ARG A 162 6.68 4.94 8.08
N VAL A 163 7.10 4.47 6.90
CA VAL A 163 8.36 3.69 6.73
C VAL A 163 9.61 4.57 6.62
N GLY A 164 9.45 5.90 6.66
CA GLY A 164 10.52 6.86 6.46
C GLY A 164 11.12 6.82 5.05
N LEU A 165 10.29 6.49 4.07
CA LEU A 165 10.55 6.72 2.64
C LEU A 165 9.77 7.94 2.19
N ARG A 166 10.43 8.82 1.45
CA ARG A 166 9.80 9.88 0.66
C ARG A 166 10.01 9.52 -0.80
N GLU A 167 9.22 10.12 -1.69
CA GLU A 167 9.29 9.88 -3.14
C GLU A 167 10.73 9.89 -3.68
N GLY A 168 11.57 10.86 -3.26
CA GLY A 168 12.97 10.91 -3.68
C GLY A 168 13.79 9.64 -3.38
N LEU A 169 13.57 8.98 -2.24
CA LEU A 169 14.25 7.72 -1.90
C LEU A 169 13.68 6.53 -2.70
N VAL A 170 12.40 6.60 -3.08
CA VAL A 170 11.79 5.60 -3.98
C VAL A 170 12.41 5.73 -5.38
N LEU A 171 12.60 6.95 -5.87
CA LEU A 171 13.30 7.20 -7.14
C LEU A 171 14.76 6.73 -7.09
N ASP A 172 15.47 6.98 -5.99
CA ASP A 172 16.84 6.47 -5.80
C ASP A 172 16.87 4.93 -5.77
N ALA A 173 15.84 4.28 -5.21
CA ALA A 173 15.70 2.83 -5.24
C ALA A 173 15.37 2.29 -6.64
N ILE A 174 14.57 2.99 -7.45
CA ILE A 174 14.32 2.64 -8.86
C ILE A 174 15.62 2.72 -9.66
N ALA A 175 16.36 3.83 -9.52
CA ALA A 175 17.66 4.02 -10.15
C ALA A 175 18.63 2.89 -9.79
N HIS A 176 18.72 2.55 -8.49
CA HIS A 176 19.56 1.46 -8.02
C HIS A 176 19.06 0.07 -8.47
N ALA A 177 17.75 -0.15 -8.55
CA ALA A 177 17.17 -1.44 -8.94
C ALA A 177 17.52 -1.82 -10.39
N PHE A 178 17.42 -0.85 -11.29
CA PHE A 178 17.48 -1.09 -12.73
C PHE A 178 18.71 -0.47 -13.42
N ASP A 179 19.71 -0.05 -12.63
CA ASP A 179 20.97 0.51 -13.11
C ASP A 179 20.77 1.72 -14.06
N VAL A 180 19.87 2.63 -13.66
CA VAL A 180 19.56 3.84 -14.42
C VAL A 180 20.08 5.05 -13.66
N GLU A 181 20.65 6.02 -14.38
CA GLU A 181 21.06 7.32 -13.86
C GLU A 181 19.95 7.98 -13.01
N ALA A 182 20.24 8.27 -11.73
CA ALA A 182 19.26 8.84 -10.80
C ALA A 182 18.67 10.17 -11.30
N ALA A 183 19.47 10.97 -12.01
CA ALA A 183 19.00 12.20 -12.63
C ALA A 183 17.98 11.95 -13.76
N ALA A 184 18.13 10.87 -14.52
CA ALA A 184 17.16 10.49 -15.56
C ALA A 184 15.84 10.01 -14.94
N VAL A 185 15.90 9.17 -13.89
CA VAL A 185 14.73 8.72 -13.14
C VAL A 185 13.95 9.90 -12.56
N ARG A 186 14.65 10.86 -11.93
CA ARG A 186 14.01 12.08 -11.39
C ARG A 186 13.36 12.94 -12.47
N ARG A 187 14.02 13.15 -13.61
CA ARG A 187 13.42 13.86 -14.76
C ARG A 187 12.17 13.12 -15.26
N GLY A 188 12.24 11.80 -15.40
CA GLY A 188 11.09 10.97 -15.79
C GLY A 188 9.90 11.14 -14.83
N ALA A 189 10.17 11.20 -13.52
CA ALA A 189 9.12 11.40 -12.51
C ALA A 189 8.50 12.79 -12.59
N MET A 190 9.32 13.83 -12.75
CA MET A 190 8.84 15.21 -12.92
C MET A 190 7.96 15.37 -14.17
N THR A 191 8.33 14.71 -15.28
CA THR A 191 7.59 14.81 -16.54
C THR A 191 6.31 13.96 -16.52
N SER A 192 6.40 12.71 -16.05
CA SER A 192 5.28 11.77 -16.10
C SER A 192 4.26 11.98 -14.98
N GLY A 193 4.69 12.52 -13.83
CA GLY A 193 3.89 12.60 -12.61
C GLY A 193 3.50 11.23 -12.04
N ASP A 194 4.23 10.16 -12.42
CA ASP A 194 3.89 8.78 -12.07
C ASP A 194 5.14 7.94 -11.83
N VAL A 195 5.51 7.80 -10.55
CA VAL A 195 6.66 6.99 -10.11
C VAL A 195 6.56 5.54 -10.58
N GLY A 196 5.34 4.98 -10.65
CA GLY A 196 5.13 3.63 -11.15
C GLY A 196 5.46 3.50 -12.64
N ALA A 197 5.04 4.47 -13.45
CA ALA A 197 5.39 4.50 -14.88
C ALA A 197 6.90 4.65 -15.09
N VAL A 198 7.57 5.45 -14.25
CA VAL A 198 9.04 5.60 -14.29
C VAL A 198 9.75 4.32 -13.89
N ALA A 199 9.26 3.61 -12.87
CA ALA A 199 9.82 2.32 -12.47
C ALA A 199 9.75 1.31 -13.62
N LEU A 200 8.62 1.27 -14.34
CA LEU A 200 8.44 0.41 -15.49
C LEU A 200 9.36 0.78 -16.66
N ALA A 201 9.47 2.07 -16.98
CA ALA A 201 10.37 2.55 -18.02
C ALA A 201 11.84 2.21 -17.69
N ALA A 202 12.26 2.43 -16.44
CA ALA A 202 13.59 2.08 -15.97
C ALA A 202 13.88 0.57 -16.07
N LYS A 203 12.92 -0.29 -15.72
CA LYS A 203 13.05 -1.75 -15.83
C LYS A 203 13.27 -2.21 -17.29
N HIS A 204 12.65 -1.54 -18.25
CA HIS A 204 12.68 -1.91 -19.66
C HIS A 204 13.68 -1.11 -20.51
N GLY A 205 14.37 -0.12 -19.93
CA GLY A 205 15.32 0.75 -20.63
C GLY A 205 14.67 1.70 -21.64
N ALA A 206 13.44 2.16 -21.37
CA ALA A 206 12.64 3.03 -22.24
C ALA A 206 12.66 4.51 -21.82
#